data_AF-A0A953ULD5-F1
#
_entry.id   AF-A0A953ULD5-F1
#
_cell.length_a   1.000
_cell.length_b   1.000
_cell.length_c   1.000
_cell.angle_alpha   90.00
_cell.angle_beta   90.00
_cell.angle_gamma   90.00
#
_symmetry.space_group_name_H-M   'P 1'
#
loop_
_entity.id
_entity.type
_entity.pdbx_description
1 polymer ?
#
loop_
_entity_poly.entity_id
_entity_poly.type
_entity_poly.pdbx_seq_one_letter_code
_entity_poly.pdbx_strand_id
1 'polypeptide(L)'
;MPDSLGNITVPEIAVSGTFPIVADYPFGRSSHPDVAIHQFGSGNAKIEQRFLLGAGAKRFTVRRAFLRDADRRALRDFWESKYGPYGAFTYNAPNDDGNGTTAYTCRFANEPLSWEMLADHACSLGVTLIEISASNPTYPLSSTVTRFPPQALQDALLSQVQQMIPLIKIQPLQSGYPAIYLSDRRCTIGAQLYLPRLVDFDGISQGMGNEADDATFTFGNADRVMRDLANDVDLFRATIEFSLYHVGQQIKLDLWKGDIINWQFDSGANSRSPPPTACTN
;
A
#
# COMPACT_ATOMS: atom_id res chain seq x y z
N MET A 1 -7.61 18.32 -7.56
CA MET A 1 -8.87 17.61 -7.89
C MET A 1 -9.00 16.45 -6.92
N PRO A 2 -10.22 16.12 -6.48
CA PRO A 2 -10.43 14.91 -5.68
C PRO A 2 -10.07 13.67 -6.49
N ASP A 3 -9.61 12.63 -5.79
CA ASP A 3 -9.31 11.35 -6.41
C ASP A 3 -10.58 10.61 -6.79
N SER A 4 -10.52 9.81 -7.86
CA SER A 4 -11.63 8.97 -8.30
C SER A 4 -11.14 7.62 -8.81
N LEU A 5 -11.98 6.60 -8.63
CA LEU A 5 -11.87 5.28 -9.26
C LEU A 5 -13.06 5.11 -10.21
N GLY A 6 -12.82 5.27 -11.50
CA GLY A 6 -13.92 5.38 -12.45
C GLY A 6 -14.76 6.63 -12.14
N ASN A 7 -16.06 6.46 -11.93
CA ASN A 7 -16.96 7.53 -11.52
C ASN A 7 -17.01 7.74 -9.99
N ILE A 8 -16.44 6.82 -9.21
CA ILE A 8 -16.55 6.87 -7.75
C ILE A 8 -15.50 7.82 -7.19
N THR A 9 -15.95 8.84 -6.48
CA THR A 9 -15.06 9.76 -5.76
C THR A 9 -14.50 9.08 -4.52
N VAL A 10 -13.19 9.17 -4.32
CA VAL A 10 -12.54 8.70 -3.09
C VAL A 10 -12.79 9.73 -1.99
N PRO A 11 -13.39 9.33 -0.85
CA PRO A 11 -13.58 10.24 0.27
C PRO A 11 -12.25 10.79 0.77
N GLU A 12 -12.19 12.10 1.00
CA GLU A 12 -11.01 12.72 1.61
C GLU A 12 -10.94 12.37 3.10
N ILE A 13 -9.77 11.92 3.56
CA ILE A 13 -9.53 11.73 4.99
C ILE A 13 -9.08 13.08 5.56
N ALA A 14 -10.03 13.81 6.16
CA ALA A 14 -9.74 15.10 6.76
C ALA A 14 -8.76 14.97 7.94
N VAL A 15 -7.66 15.72 7.87
CA VAL A 15 -6.70 15.81 8.97
C VAL A 15 -7.33 16.64 10.09
N SER A 16 -7.40 16.07 11.29
CA SER A 16 -7.95 16.78 12.44
C SER A 16 -7.15 16.50 13.71
N GLY A 17 -6.89 17.54 14.49
CA GLY A 17 -6.17 17.44 15.76
C GLY A 17 -4.69 17.08 15.62
N THR A 18 -3.99 17.12 16.76
CA THR A 18 -2.56 16.81 16.88
C THR A 18 -2.40 15.64 17.86
N PHE A 19 -1.53 14.69 17.51
CA PHE A 19 -1.23 13.54 18.34
C PHE A 19 -0.75 14.01 19.74
N PRO A 20 -1.38 13.52 20.83
CA PRO A 20 -1.22 14.15 22.14
C PRO A 20 0.06 13.76 22.90
N ILE A 21 0.81 12.75 22.42
CA ILE A 21 1.98 12.22 23.13
C ILE A 21 3.28 12.61 22.41
N VAL A 22 4.22 13.16 23.18
CA VAL A 22 5.62 13.34 22.75
C VAL A 22 6.38 12.04 23.09
N ALA A 23 7.09 11.48 22.11
CA ALA A 23 7.86 10.25 22.29
C ALA A 23 9.08 10.48 23.21
N ASP A 24 9.42 9.48 24.03
CA ASP A 24 10.68 9.48 24.79
C ASP A 24 11.86 9.15 23.86
N TYR A 25 13.05 9.67 24.18
CA TYR A 25 14.28 9.22 23.53
C TYR A 25 14.71 7.84 24.07
N PRO A 26 15.15 6.88 23.23
CA PRO A 26 15.27 6.96 21.77
C PRO A 26 13.92 6.71 21.07
N PHE A 27 13.58 7.58 20.12
CA PHE A 27 12.40 7.40 19.25
C PHE A 27 12.76 6.56 18.02
N GLY A 28 11.83 5.70 17.59
CA GLY A 28 12.02 4.81 16.45
C GLY A 28 11.30 5.31 15.21
N ARG A 29 12.04 5.47 14.11
CA ARG A 29 11.47 5.64 12.77
C ARG A 29 11.89 4.47 11.91
N SER A 30 10.93 3.84 11.25
CA SER A 30 11.18 2.81 10.25
C SER A 30 10.43 3.13 8.97
N SER A 31 11.00 2.76 7.83
CA SER A 31 10.27 2.62 6.58
C SER A 31 10.54 1.20 6.15
N HIS A 32 9.49 0.39 6.00
CA HIS A 32 9.66 -0.97 5.49
C HIS A 32 9.34 -0.96 4.00
N PRO A 33 10.36 -0.95 3.14
CA PRO A 33 10.13 -1.14 1.72
C PRO A 33 9.72 -2.59 1.48
N ASP A 34 8.60 -2.81 0.81
CA ASP A 34 8.21 -4.17 0.43
C ASP A 34 9.16 -4.70 -0.65
N VAL A 35 9.54 -5.97 -0.50
CA VAL A 35 10.49 -6.63 -1.39
C VAL A 35 9.85 -7.88 -1.95
N ALA A 36 9.63 -7.91 -3.27
CA ALA A 36 9.28 -9.14 -3.97
C ALA A 36 10.55 -9.98 -4.18
N ILE A 37 10.49 -11.27 -3.86
CA ILE A 37 11.59 -12.21 -4.06
C ILE A 37 11.16 -13.22 -5.12
N HIS A 38 11.88 -13.26 -6.23
CA HIS A 38 11.73 -14.27 -7.25
C HIS A 38 12.90 -15.25 -7.18
N GLN A 39 12.62 -16.53 -6.97
CA GLN A 39 13.64 -17.57 -6.87
C GLN A 39 13.74 -18.33 -8.20
N PHE A 40 14.97 -18.52 -8.69
CA PHE A 40 15.26 -19.30 -9.88
C PHE A 40 15.97 -20.61 -9.51
N GLY A 41 15.63 -21.71 -10.21
CA GLY A 41 16.42 -22.95 -10.28
C GLY A 41 15.76 -24.21 -9.70
N SER A 42 16.21 -25.38 -10.17
CA SER A 42 15.94 -26.69 -9.56
C SER A 42 17.22 -27.29 -8.98
N GLY A 43 17.17 -27.79 -7.75
CA GLY A 43 18.28 -28.48 -7.08
C GLY A 43 19.26 -27.53 -6.39
N ASN A 44 19.10 -27.35 -5.06
CA ASN A 44 19.98 -26.68 -4.07
C ASN A 44 20.72 -25.35 -4.41
N ALA A 45 20.66 -24.83 -5.63
CA ALA A 45 21.19 -23.53 -6.00
C ALA A 45 20.13 -22.46 -5.69
N LYS A 46 20.29 -21.76 -4.56
CA LYS A 46 19.41 -20.64 -4.18
C LYS A 46 19.82 -19.39 -4.94
N ILE A 47 19.40 -19.27 -6.21
CA ILE A 47 19.52 -18.01 -6.96
C ILE A 47 18.23 -17.24 -6.71
N GLU A 48 18.31 -16.13 -5.98
CA GLU A 48 17.17 -15.26 -5.66
C GLU A 48 17.39 -13.88 -6.27
N GLN A 49 16.37 -13.35 -6.92
CA GLN A 49 16.29 -11.96 -7.35
C GLN A 49 15.29 -11.22 -6.47
N ARG A 50 15.66 -10.02 -6.02
CA ARG A 50 14.87 -9.22 -5.08
C ARG A 50 14.55 -7.87 -5.73
N PHE A 51 13.27 -7.49 -5.73
CA PHE A 51 12.79 -6.22 -6.25
C PHE A 51 12.21 -5.38 -5.12
N LEU A 52 12.64 -4.13 -4.96
CA LEU A 52 11.93 -3.21 -4.08
C LEU A 52 10.64 -2.78 -4.79
N LEU A 53 9.50 -3.20 -4.26
CA LEU A 53 8.17 -2.73 -4.68
C LEU A 53 7.99 -1.26 -4.30
N GLY A 54 8.76 -0.79 -3.34
CA GLY A 54 9.36 0.55 -3.30
C GLY A 54 9.48 1.09 -1.89
N ALA A 55 9.14 2.36 -1.58
CA ALA A 55 9.65 3.02 -0.36
C ALA A 55 8.92 2.63 0.93
N GLY A 56 7.69 2.12 0.83
CA GLY A 56 6.79 1.90 1.95
C GLY A 56 6.35 3.20 2.63
N ALA A 57 5.32 3.11 3.48
CA ALA A 57 4.92 4.23 4.34
C ALA A 57 5.89 4.34 5.53
N LYS A 58 6.26 5.57 5.93
CA LYS A 58 7.02 5.75 7.18
C LYS A 58 6.16 5.32 8.36
N ARG A 59 6.79 4.60 9.27
CA ARG A 59 6.25 4.16 10.55
C ARG A 59 7.00 4.83 11.67
N PHE A 60 6.26 5.46 12.57
CA PHE A 60 6.79 6.06 13.79
C PHE A 60 6.38 5.21 14.97
N THR A 61 7.35 4.66 15.69
CA THR A 61 7.08 3.92 16.92
C THR A 61 7.23 4.91 18.08
N VAL A 62 6.09 5.32 18.62
CA VAL A 62 6.04 6.17 19.82
C VAL A 62 6.07 5.26 21.02
N ARG A 63 7.08 5.44 21.87
CA ARG A 63 7.18 4.76 23.16
C ARG A 63 7.20 5.79 24.27
N ARG A 64 6.52 5.45 25.37
CA ARG A 64 6.65 6.18 26.62
C ARG A 64 6.79 5.19 27.77
N ALA A 65 7.86 5.32 28.54
CA ALA A 65 8.12 4.43 29.68
C ALA A 65 7.20 4.76 30.87
N PHE A 66 6.90 6.05 31.05
CA PHE A 66 6.06 6.55 32.15
C PHE A 66 5.00 7.51 31.62
N LEU A 67 3.76 7.03 31.53
CA LEU A 67 2.59 7.83 31.14
C LEU A 67 1.73 8.11 32.39
N ARG A 68 1.42 9.40 32.64
CA ARG A 68 0.48 9.81 33.69
C ARG A 68 -0.94 9.41 33.28
N ASP A 69 -1.84 9.18 34.25
CA ASP A 69 -3.22 8.79 33.97
C ASP A 69 -3.98 9.83 33.11
N ALA A 70 -3.68 11.13 33.28
CA ALA A 70 -4.24 12.18 32.44
C ALA A 70 -3.82 12.06 30.96
N ASP A 71 -2.53 11.81 30.71
CA ASP A 71 -2.00 11.65 29.35
C ASP A 71 -2.55 10.36 28.69
N ARG A 72 -2.75 9.30 29.49
CA ARG A 72 -3.39 8.04 29.07
C ARG A 72 -4.84 8.24 28.65
N ARG A 73 -5.63 8.97 29.46
CA ARG A 73 -7.02 9.32 29.13
C ARG A 73 -7.08 10.16 27.87
N ALA A 74 -6.23 11.16 27.73
CA ALA A 74 -6.15 12.00 26.54
C ALA A 74 -5.86 11.18 25.28
N LEU A 75 -4.94 10.20 25.33
CA LEU A 75 -4.67 9.34 24.18
C LEU A 75 -5.84 8.42 23.83
N ARG A 76 -6.51 7.83 24.82
CA ARG A 76 -7.73 7.02 24.57
C ARG A 76 -8.82 7.88 23.93
N ASP A 77 -9.13 9.03 24.52
CA ASP A 77 -10.19 9.90 24.05
C ASP A 77 -9.85 10.44 22.63
N PHE A 78 -8.57 10.70 22.37
CA PHE A 78 -8.07 11.04 21.04
C PHE A 78 -8.26 9.88 20.05
N TRP A 79 -7.87 8.65 20.40
CA TRP A 79 -8.09 7.46 19.58
C TRP A 79 -9.56 7.26 19.21
N GLU A 80 -10.46 7.37 20.18
CA GLU A 80 -11.91 7.28 19.97
C GLU A 80 -12.40 8.40 19.04
N SER A 81 -11.90 9.63 19.21
CA SER A 81 -12.24 10.77 18.34
C SER A 81 -11.79 10.57 16.88
N LYS A 82 -10.83 9.68 16.61
CA LYS A 82 -10.35 9.32 15.27
C LYS A 82 -11.01 8.09 14.70
N TYR A 83 -12.02 7.52 15.38
CA TYR A 83 -12.61 6.24 14.99
C TYR A 83 -11.54 5.14 14.85
N GLY A 84 -10.59 5.13 15.79
CA GLY A 84 -9.44 4.24 15.79
C GLY A 84 -8.44 4.51 14.65
N PRO A 85 -8.09 3.51 13.81
CA PRO A 85 -7.07 3.66 12.78
C PRO A 85 -7.53 4.39 11.52
N TYR A 86 -8.81 4.78 11.44
CA TYR A 86 -9.37 5.43 10.25
C TYR A 86 -8.95 6.90 10.14
N GLY A 87 -9.07 7.69 11.21
CA GLY A 87 -8.87 9.14 11.18
C GLY A 87 -7.41 9.57 11.02
N ALA A 88 -7.21 10.66 10.27
CA ALA A 88 -5.91 11.30 10.12
C ALA A 88 -5.71 12.46 11.12
N PHE A 89 -4.47 12.67 11.53
CA PHE A 89 -4.06 13.73 12.45
C PHE A 89 -2.61 14.14 12.22
N THR A 90 -2.22 15.28 12.77
CA THR A 90 -0.82 15.74 12.73
C THR A 90 -0.01 15.09 13.84
N TYR A 91 1.11 14.47 13.49
CA TYR A 91 2.14 14.02 14.43
C TYR A 91 3.39 14.90 14.29
N ASN A 92 3.80 15.53 15.39
CA ASN A 92 5.04 16.31 15.45
C ASN A 92 6.19 15.39 15.84
N ALA A 93 6.81 14.76 14.86
CA ALA A 93 7.93 13.85 15.09
C ALA A 93 9.17 14.64 15.52
N PRO A 94 9.86 14.25 16.62
CA PRO A 94 11.15 14.85 16.98
C PRO A 94 12.16 14.73 15.84
N ASN A 95 12.96 15.78 15.64
CA ASN A 95 14.04 15.76 14.65
C ASN A 95 15.23 14.94 15.16
N ASP A 96 15.99 14.34 14.23
CA ASP A 96 17.13 13.46 14.56
C ASP A 96 18.27 14.20 15.30
N ASP A 97 18.34 15.53 15.16
CA ASP A 97 19.29 16.41 15.86
C ASP A 97 18.84 16.76 17.30
N GLY A 98 17.69 16.26 17.73
CA GLY A 98 17.09 16.55 19.03
C GLY A 98 16.48 17.95 19.15
N ASN A 99 16.51 18.76 18.08
CA ASN A 99 16.05 20.15 18.10
C ASN A 99 14.77 20.32 17.27
N GLY A 100 13.66 20.56 17.98
CA GLY A 100 12.37 20.81 17.35
C GLY A 100 11.70 19.54 16.80
N THR A 101 10.65 19.76 16.00
CA THR A 101 9.81 18.68 15.46
C THR A 101 9.45 18.96 14.00
N THR A 102 9.33 17.89 13.21
CA THR A 102 8.75 17.94 11.87
C THR A 102 7.32 17.39 11.91
N ALA A 103 6.37 18.15 11.36
CA ALA A 103 4.97 17.75 11.30
C ALA A 103 4.73 16.75 10.16
N TYR A 104 4.09 15.63 10.48
CA TYR A 104 3.65 14.60 9.55
C TYR A 104 2.15 14.40 9.65
N THR A 105 1.48 14.13 8.54
CA THR A 105 0.11 13.61 8.58
C THR A 105 0.18 12.11 8.80
N CYS A 106 -0.47 11.62 9.86
CA CYS A 106 -0.41 10.23 10.26
C CYS A 106 -1.81 9.69 10.57
N ARG A 107 -1.89 8.36 10.58
CA ARG A 107 -2.97 7.59 11.20
C ARG A 107 -2.37 6.57 12.17
N PHE A 108 -3.19 5.98 13.02
CA PHE A 108 -2.76 4.83 13.80
C PHE A 108 -2.53 3.60 12.90
N ALA A 109 -1.55 2.77 13.25
CA ALA A 109 -1.48 1.43 12.72
C ALA A 109 -2.74 0.63 13.11
N ASN A 110 -3.08 -0.39 12.32
CA ASN A 110 -4.25 -1.24 12.56
C ASN A 110 -4.04 -2.24 13.71
N GLU A 111 -3.40 -1.77 14.78
CA GLU A 111 -3.07 -2.50 15.99
C GLU A 111 -3.83 -1.86 17.16
N PRO A 112 -4.45 -2.63 18.06
CA PRO A 112 -5.07 -2.06 19.25
C PRO A 112 -3.99 -1.40 20.12
N LEU A 113 -4.37 -0.31 20.81
CA LEU A 113 -3.47 0.33 21.77
C LEU A 113 -3.02 -0.69 22.83
N SER A 114 -1.71 -0.92 22.90
CA SER A 114 -1.11 -1.80 23.90
C SER A 114 -0.74 -1.00 25.15
N TRP A 115 -1.17 -1.49 26.31
CA TRP A 115 -0.94 -0.85 27.60
C TRP A 115 -0.32 -1.86 28.56
N GLU A 116 0.76 -1.50 29.24
CA GLU A 116 1.23 -2.26 30.40
C GLU A 116 1.11 -1.36 31.63
N MET A 117 0.29 -1.78 32.59
CA MET A 117 0.15 -1.08 33.87
C MET A 117 1.13 -1.66 34.88
N LEU A 118 2.11 -0.86 35.31
CA LEU A 118 3.04 -1.22 36.37
C LEU A 118 2.49 -0.87 37.77
N ALA A 119 1.62 0.15 37.86
CA ALA A 119 0.86 0.54 39.06
C ALA A 119 -0.27 1.53 38.69
N ASP A 120 -1.16 1.88 39.63
CA ASP A 120 -2.26 2.85 39.45
C ASP A 120 -1.84 4.22 38.88
N HIS A 121 -0.54 4.54 38.91
CA HIS A 121 0.04 5.81 38.49
C HIS A 121 1.15 5.71 37.43
N ALA A 122 1.45 4.50 36.92
CA ALA A 122 2.50 4.30 35.93
C ALA A 122 2.08 3.26 34.88
N CYS A 123 1.90 3.74 33.64
CA CYS A 123 1.62 2.90 32.47
C CYS A 123 2.72 3.11 31.42
N SER A 124 3.19 2.02 30.79
CA SER A 124 3.98 2.10 29.57
C SER A 124 3.05 2.06 28.35
N LEU A 125 3.45 2.71 27.27
CA LEU A 125 2.73 2.74 25.99
C LEU A 125 3.69 2.44 24.85
N GLY A 126 3.26 1.55 23.95
CA GLY A 126 3.77 1.43 22.59
C GLY A 126 2.65 1.65 21.58
N VAL A 127 2.81 2.62 20.69
CA VAL A 127 1.90 2.81 19.54
C VAL A 127 2.69 3.07 18.27
N THR A 128 2.25 2.45 17.18
CA THR A 128 2.82 2.67 15.85
C THR A 128 1.90 3.61 15.07
N LEU A 129 2.47 4.69 14.56
CA LEU A 129 1.82 5.64 13.65
C LEU A 129 2.32 5.39 12.23
N ILE A 130 1.43 5.50 11.25
CA ILE A 130 1.75 5.34 9.83
C ILE A 130 1.56 6.69 9.15
N GLU A 131 2.58 7.19 8.46
CA GLU A 131 2.51 8.40 7.63
C GLU A 131 1.52 8.22 6.48
N ILE A 132 0.65 9.21 6.30
CA ILE A 132 -0.12 9.41 5.08
C ILE A 132 0.70 10.39 4.24
N SER A 133 1.34 9.86 3.20
CA SER A 133 2.20 10.68 2.34
C SER A 133 1.37 11.71 1.58
N ALA A 134 1.71 13.00 1.74
CA ALA A 134 1.17 14.09 0.92
C ALA A 134 1.93 14.25 -0.41
N SER A 135 3.08 13.58 -0.57
CA SER A 135 3.85 13.65 -1.82
C SER A 135 3.21 12.75 -2.88
N ASN A 136 2.95 13.33 -4.05
CA ASN A 136 2.62 12.58 -5.26
C ASN A 136 3.84 12.56 -6.18
N PRO A 137 4.76 11.59 -6.02
CA PRO A 137 5.94 11.52 -6.87
C PRO A 137 5.52 11.35 -8.32
N THR A 138 6.10 12.18 -9.19
CA THR A 138 5.91 12.10 -10.64
C THR A 138 7.16 11.50 -11.25
N TYR A 139 6.97 10.41 -11.97
CA TYR A 139 8.01 9.70 -12.68
C TYR A 139 7.79 9.88 -14.18
N PRO A 140 8.80 10.32 -14.95
CA PRO A 140 8.70 10.39 -16.41
C PRO A 140 8.53 8.99 -17.02
N LEU A 141 7.85 8.87 -18.15
CA LEU A 141 7.72 7.61 -18.88
C LEU A 141 8.45 7.73 -20.22
N SER A 142 9.57 7.02 -20.36
CA SER A 142 10.36 7.04 -21.60
C SER A 142 9.86 6.03 -22.62
N SER A 143 9.45 4.82 -22.19
CA SER A 143 8.89 3.81 -23.10
C SER A 143 8.01 2.80 -22.37
N THR A 144 7.16 2.11 -23.15
CA THR A 144 6.39 0.94 -22.70
C THR A 144 6.80 -0.27 -23.54
N VAL A 145 7.02 -1.41 -22.90
CA VAL A 145 7.49 -2.65 -23.55
C VAL A 145 6.59 -3.82 -23.15
N THR A 146 6.32 -4.73 -24.10
CA THR A 146 5.27 -5.76 -23.95
C THR A 146 5.79 -7.21 -24.03
N ARG A 147 7.08 -7.42 -24.25
CA ARG A 147 7.61 -8.78 -24.46
C ARG A 147 9.08 -8.96 -24.10
N PHE A 148 9.95 -8.16 -24.70
CA PHE A 148 11.40 -8.28 -24.50
C PHE A 148 11.95 -7.00 -23.87
N PRO A 149 12.66 -7.09 -22.73
CA PRO A 149 13.31 -5.92 -22.15
C PRO A 149 14.41 -5.42 -23.10
N PRO A 150 14.54 -4.11 -23.34
CA PRO A 150 15.65 -3.56 -24.11
C PRO A 150 16.97 -3.78 -23.37
N GLN A 151 18.11 -3.72 -24.08
CA GLN A 151 19.44 -3.95 -23.48
C GLN A 151 19.66 -3.07 -22.24
N ALA A 152 19.31 -1.78 -22.31
CA ALA A 152 19.44 -0.86 -21.19
C ALA A 152 18.67 -1.30 -19.93
N LEU A 153 17.50 -1.94 -20.11
CA LEU A 153 16.76 -2.52 -19.01
C LEU A 153 17.44 -3.79 -18.51
N GLN A 154 17.85 -4.69 -19.40
CA GLN A 154 18.56 -5.92 -19.02
C GLN A 154 19.81 -5.61 -18.17
N ASP A 155 20.61 -4.62 -18.58
CA ASP A 155 21.79 -4.19 -17.84
C ASP A 155 21.43 -3.60 -16.47
N ALA A 156 20.38 -2.79 -16.39
CA ALA A 156 19.90 -2.23 -15.13
C ALA A 156 19.38 -3.31 -14.17
N LEU A 157 18.78 -4.38 -14.71
CA LEU A 157 18.29 -5.52 -13.94
C LEU A 157 19.41 -6.37 -13.31
N LEU A 158 20.68 -6.11 -13.64
CA LEU A 158 21.84 -6.75 -12.98
C LEU A 158 22.23 -6.06 -11.66
N SER A 159 21.71 -4.86 -11.41
CA SER A 159 21.93 -4.15 -10.14
C SER A 159 21.29 -4.92 -8.98
N GLN A 160 22.00 -4.99 -7.85
CA GLN A 160 21.50 -5.57 -6.60
C GLN A 160 20.30 -4.80 -6.03
N VAL A 161 20.18 -3.51 -6.34
CA VAL A 161 19.10 -2.66 -5.87
C VAL A 161 18.35 -2.14 -7.08
N GLN A 162 17.06 -2.49 -7.16
CA GLN A 162 16.13 -2.04 -8.19
C GLN A 162 14.85 -1.56 -7.56
N GLN A 163 14.31 -0.48 -8.08
CA GLN A 163 13.03 0.06 -7.67
C GLN A 163 12.02 -0.17 -8.80
N MET A 164 11.04 -1.02 -8.50
CA MET A 164 9.91 -1.32 -9.37
C MET A 164 8.64 -0.78 -8.71
N ILE A 165 7.73 -0.24 -9.51
CA ILE A 165 6.40 0.16 -9.03
C ILE A 165 5.37 -0.72 -9.74
N PRO A 166 4.58 -1.53 -9.00
CA PRO A 166 3.50 -2.30 -9.61
C PRO A 166 2.35 -1.38 -10.01
N LEU A 167 1.86 -1.57 -11.23
CA LEU A 167 0.79 -0.77 -11.82
C LEU A 167 -0.31 -1.71 -12.32
N ILE A 168 -1.54 -1.36 -11.99
CA ILE A 168 -2.75 -2.02 -12.46
C ILE A 168 -3.58 -1.01 -13.23
N LYS A 169 -4.10 -1.43 -14.38
CA LYS A 169 -5.14 -0.71 -15.10
C LYS A 169 -6.33 -1.65 -15.30
N ILE A 170 -7.51 -1.20 -14.88
CA ILE A 170 -8.77 -1.91 -15.13
C ILE A 170 -9.59 -1.05 -16.08
N GLN A 171 -10.09 -1.68 -17.15
CA GLN A 171 -10.96 -1.06 -18.13
C GLN A 171 -12.30 -1.81 -18.17
N PRO A 172 -13.36 -1.24 -17.56
CA PRO A 172 -14.70 -1.80 -17.68
C PRO A 172 -15.20 -1.83 -19.12
N LEU A 173 -16.07 -2.80 -19.43
CA LEU A 173 -16.63 -2.99 -20.76
C LEU A 173 -17.64 -1.91 -21.16
N GLN A 174 -18.23 -1.22 -20.17
CA GLN A 174 -19.15 -0.14 -20.41
C GLN A 174 -18.48 0.97 -21.23
N SER A 175 -19.05 1.27 -22.39
CA SER A 175 -18.52 2.29 -23.29
C SER A 175 -18.46 3.66 -22.60
N GLY A 176 -17.32 4.34 -22.75
CA GLY A 176 -17.09 5.66 -22.15
C GLY A 176 -16.81 5.65 -20.64
N TYR A 177 -16.82 4.48 -19.98
CA TYR A 177 -16.47 4.40 -18.57
C TYR A 177 -14.97 4.67 -18.36
N PRO A 178 -14.58 5.56 -17.41
CA PRO A 178 -13.18 5.89 -17.21
C PRO A 178 -12.33 4.69 -16.77
N ALA A 179 -11.11 4.59 -17.30
CA ALA A 179 -10.14 3.60 -16.84
C ALA A 179 -9.76 3.82 -15.37
N ILE A 180 -9.55 2.73 -14.65
CA ILE A 180 -9.20 2.72 -13.24
C ILE A 180 -7.71 2.39 -13.13
N TYR A 181 -6.95 3.23 -12.43
CA TYR A 181 -5.49 3.13 -12.33
C TYR A 181 -5.05 2.97 -10.87
N LEU A 182 -4.47 1.82 -10.56
CA LEU A 182 -4.11 1.41 -9.20
C LEU A 182 -2.62 1.05 -9.09
N SER A 183 -2.05 1.28 -7.93
CA SER A 183 -0.67 0.91 -7.59
C SER A 183 -0.57 0.65 -6.08
N ASP A 184 0.60 0.22 -5.60
CA ASP A 184 0.91 0.07 -4.18
C ASP A 184 1.07 1.43 -3.47
N ARG A 185 1.26 2.50 -4.25
CA ARG A 185 1.45 3.87 -3.80
C ARG A 185 0.71 4.86 -4.68
N ARG A 186 0.51 6.06 -4.15
CA ARG A 186 0.12 7.20 -4.97
C ARG A 186 1.33 7.64 -5.79
N CYS A 187 1.22 7.63 -7.11
CA CYS A 187 2.25 8.19 -7.98
C CYS A 187 1.69 8.55 -9.35
N THR A 188 2.36 9.49 -10.02
CA THR A 188 2.10 9.78 -11.44
C THR A 188 3.20 9.15 -12.29
N ILE A 189 2.84 8.35 -13.30
CA ILE A 189 3.76 7.80 -14.30
C ILE A 189 3.44 8.44 -15.65
N GLY A 190 4.40 9.20 -16.20
CA GLY A 190 4.15 10.09 -17.33
C GLY A 190 3.09 11.13 -16.96
N ALA A 191 1.91 11.04 -17.59
CA ALA A 191 0.76 11.88 -17.29
C ALA A 191 -0.31 11.16 -16.43
N GLN A 192 -0.16 9.86 -16.15
CA GLN A 192 -1.19 9.05 -15.53
C GLN A 192 -1.01 8.96 -14.02
N LEU A 193 -2.02 9.39 -13.26
CA LEU A 193 -2.09 9.18 -11.82
C LEU A 193 -2.54 7.74 -11.52
N TYR A 194 -1.85 7.08 -10.59
CA TYR A 194 -2.21 5.80 -10.02
C TYR A 194 -2.54 5.98 -8.53
N LEU A 195 -3.63 5.36 -8.08
CA LEU A 195 -4.08 5.45 -6.69
C LEU A 195 -3.58 4.26 -5.85
N PRO A 196 -3.25 4.48 -4.55
CA PRO A 196 -2.68 3.47 -3.66
C PRO A 196 -3.75 2.47 -3.21
N ARG A 197 -4.07 1.49 -4.05
CA ARG A 197 -5.07 0.46 -3.75
C ARG A 197 -4.53 -0.94 -3.78
N LEU A 198 -3.45 -1.22 -4.51
CA LEU A 198 -2.86 -2.55 -4.56
C LEU A 198 -2.20 -2.86 -3.23
N VAL A 199 -2.73 -3.85 -2.52
CA VAL A 199 -2.19 -4.34 -1.24
C VAL A 199 -1.28 -5.52 -1.46
N ASP A 200 -1.69 -6.43 -2.33
CA ASP A 200 -0.95 -7.63 -2.63
C ASP A 200 -1.26 -8.11 -4.05
N PHE A 201 -0.36 -8.89 -4.63
CA PHE A 201 -0.58 -9.63 -5.85
C PHE A 201 0.09 -10.98 -5.73
N ASP A 202 -0.66 -12.04 -5.99
CA ASP A 202 -0.10 -13.38 -6.06
C ASP A 202 0.28 -13.68 -7.52
N GLY A 203 1.40 -14.40 -7.66
CA GLY A 203 2.15 -14.55 -8.90
C GLY A 203 1.27 -14.92 -10.10
N ILE A 204 1.62 -14.36 -11.26
CA ILE A 204 1.05 -14.79 -12.54
C ILE A 204 1.53 -16.23 -12.78
N SER A 205 0.61 -17.18 -12.63
CA SER A 205 0.87 -18.59 -12.88
C SER A 205 0.84 -18.83 -14.38
N GLN A 206 1.98 -19.22 -14.95
CA GLN A 206 2.09 -19.56 -16.37
C GLN A 206 2.19 -21.07 -16.54
N GLY A 207 1.16 -21.67 -17.14
CA GLY A 207 1.18 -23.07 -17.57
C GLY A 207 1.96 -23.24 -18.87
N MET A 208 2.62 -24.39 -19.07
CA MET A 208 3.19 -24.75 -20.38
C MET A 208 2.15 -25.37 -21.34
N GLY A 209 0.92 -25.59 -20.86
CA GLY A 209 -0.23 -26.01 -21.68
C GLY A 209 -0.91 -24.82 -22.36
N ASN A 210 -1.93 -25.08 -23.19
CA ASN A 210 -2.83 -24.03 -23.71
C ASN A 210 -3.82 -23.52 -22.62
N GLU A 211 -3.39 -23.54 -21.37
CA GLU A 211 -4.17 -23.08 -20.21
C GLU A 211 -4.06 -21.56 -20.11
N ALA A 212 -5.10 -20.91 -19.58
CA ALA A 212 -5.04 -19.48 -19.35
C ALA A 212 -4.10 -19.18 -18.17
N ASP A 213 -3.36 -18.07 -18.27
CA ASP A 213 -2.58 -17.55 -17.15
C ASP A 213 -3.52 -16.97 -16.09
N ASP A 214 -3.35 -17.39 -14.84
CA ASP A 214 -4.13 -16.89 -13.71
C ASP A 214 -3.33 -15.90 -12.86
N ALA A 215 -3.98 -14.83 -12.40
CA ALA A 215 -3.41 -13.82 -11.53
C ALA A 215 -4.44 -13.34 -10.49
N THR A 216 -4.00 -13.15 -9.24
CA THR A 216 -4.85 -12.66 -8.15
C THR A 216 -4.30 -11.34 -7.62
N PHE A 217 -5.17 -10.33 -7.50
CA PHE A 217 -4.82 -9.01 -6.95
C PHE A 217 -5.71 -8.70 -5.75
N THR A 218 -5.09 -8.21 -4.68
CA THR A 218 -5.80 -7.77 -3.47
C THR A 218 -5.79 -6.24 -3.41
N PHE A 219 -6.97 -5.64 -3.26
CA PHE A 219 -7.12 -4.19 -3.19
C PHE A 219 -7.67 -3.71 -1.84
N GLY A 220 -7.11 -2.61 -1.35
CA GLY A 220 -7.55 -1.97 -0.11
C GLY A 220 -8.91 -1.27 -0.28
N ASN A 221 -9.90 -1.69 0.53
CA ASN A 221 -11.28 -1.22 0.46
C ASN A 221 -11.83 -0.69 1.80
N ALA A 222 -10.97 -0.18 2.68
CA ALA A 222 -11.39 0.28 4.02
C ALA A 222 -12.42 1.42 3.99
N ASP A 223 -12.39 2.25 2.94
CA ASP A 223 -13.32 3.36 2.68
C ASP A 223 -14.52 2.95 1.83
N ARG A 224 -14.66 1.67 1.50
CA ARG A 224 -15.76 1.07 0.71
C ARG A 224 -15.83 1.52 -0.75
N VAL A 225 -14.86 2.28 -1.25
CA VAL A 225 -14.85 2.78 -2.63
C VAL A 225 -14.82 1.65 -3.66
N MET A 226 -14.06 0.57 -3.44
CA MET A 226 -14.05 -0.57 -4.38
C MET A 226 -15.38 -1.32 -4.39
N ARG A 227 -16.10 -1.33 -3.26
CA ARG A 227 -17.46 -1.89 -3.19
C ARG A 227 -18.44 -1.02 -3.96
N ASP A 228 -18.37 0.29 -3.76
CA ASP A 228 -19.26 1.22 -4.44
C ASP A 228 -18.97 1.23 -5.96
N LEU A 229 -17.70 1.05 -6.37
CA LEU A 229 -17.29 0.84 -7.76
C LEU A 229 -17.92 -0.42 -8.37
N ALA A 230 -17.86 -1.56 -7.68
CA ALA A 230 -18.45 -2.80 -8.17
C ALA A 230 -19.98 -2.77 -8.24
N ASN A 231 -20.63 -1.85 -7.52
CA ASN A 231 -22.06 -1.59 -7.63
C ASN A 231 -22.41 -0.60 -8.75
N ASP A 232 -21.46 0.25 -9.16
CA ASP A 232 -21.65 1.28 -10.20
C ASP A 232 -21.45 0.75 -11.61
N VAL A 233 -20.45 -0.13 -11.81
CA VAL A 233 -20.14 -0.72 -13.12
C VAL A 233 -19.92 -2.22 -13.00
N ASP A 234 -20.39 -2.96 -14.01
CA ASP A 234 -20.09 -4.38 -14.13
C ASP A 234 -18.60 -4.58 -14.46
N LEU A 235 -17.90 -5.20 -13.51
CA LEU A 235 -16.49 -5.55 -13.64
C LEU A 235 -16.30 -6.94 -14.26
N PHE A 236 -17.36 -7.72 -14.46
CA PHE A 236 -17.26 -9.01 -15.10
C PHE A 236 -16.78 -8.84 -16.55
N ARG A 237 -15.69 -9.55 -16.87
CA ARG A 237 -14.94 -9.45 -18.12
C ARG A 237 -14.38 -8.07 -18.43
N ALA A 238 -14.28 -7.18 -17.44
CA ALA A 238 -13.46 -5.98 -17.58
C ALA A 238 -12.00 -6.40 -17.81
N THR A 239 -11.32 -5.72 -18.72
CA THR A 239 -9.90 -5.98 -18.99
C THR A 239 -9.07 -5.48 -17.81
N ILE A 240 -8.15 -6.30 -17.34
CA ILE A 240 -7.16 -5.96 -16.33
C ILE A 240 -5.75 -6.14 -16.91
N GLU A 241 -4.91 -5.12 -16.74
CA GLU A 241 -3.53 -5.08 -17.20
C GLU A 241 -2.61 -4.91 -15.99
N PHE A 242 -1.61 -5.77 -15.87
CA PHE A 242 -0.55 -5.66 -14.86
C PHE A 242 0.77 -5.29 -15.50
N SER A 243 1.39 -4.24 -14.97
CA SER A 243 2.67 -3.75 -15.41
C SER A 243 3.62 -3.51 -14.24
N LEU A 244 4.92 -3.61 -14.49
CA LEU A 244 5.96 -3.09 -13.59
C LEU A 244 6.62 -1.88 -14.21
N TYR A 245 6.75 -0.81 -13.46
CA TYR A 245 7.49 0.38 -13.89
C TYR A 245 8.86 0.42 -13.21
N HIS A 246 9.93 0.39 -14.02
CA HIS A 246 11.30 0.48 -13.54
C HIS A 246 11.74 1.94 -13.41
N VAL A 247 11.88 2.42 -12.18
CA VAL A 247 12.11 3.84 -11.87
C VAL A 247 13.40 4.38 -12.49
N GLY A 248 14.49 3.61 -12.41
CA GLY A 248 15.81 4.06 -12.87
C GLY A 248 15.94 4.17 -14.40
N GLN A 249 15.19 3.37 -15.15
CA GLN A 249 15.21 3.35 -16.62
C GLN A 249 14.02 4.07 -17.24
N GLN A 250 12.99 4.38 -16.44
CA GLN A 250 11.77 5.05 -16.88
C GLN A 250 10.98 4.22 -17.90
N ILE A 251 11.01 2.90 -17.73
CA ILE A 251 10.38 1.93 -18.63
C ILE A 251 9.21 1.27 -17.90
N LYS A 252 8.04 1.24 -18.55
CA LYS A 252 6.89 0.44 -18.14
C LYS A 252 6.94 -0.90 -18.88
N LEU A 253 7.01 -2.00 -18.14
CA LEU A 253 6.89 -3.35 -18.67
C LEU A 253 5.46 -3.83 -18.48
N ASP A 254 4.76 -4.11 -19.57
CA ASP A 254 3.45 -4.76 -19.54
C ASP A 254 3.68 -6.27 -19.47
N LEU A 255 3.41 -6.85 -18.31
CA LEU A 255 3.72 -8.25 -18.00
C LEU A 255 2.57 -9.19 -18.34
N TRP A 256 1.35 -8.76 -18.03
CA TRP A 256 0.19 -9.61 -18.15
C TRP A 256 -1.07 -8.78 -18.43
N LYS A 257 -1.98 -9.40 -19.17
CA LYS A 257 -3.29 -8.86 -19.50
C LYS A 257 -4.29 -10.00 -19.50
N GLY A 258 -5.40 -9.79 -18.82
CA GLY A 258 -6.50 -10.74 -18.76
C GLY A 258 -7.84 -10.03 -18.58
N ASP A 259 -8.84 -10.83 -18.26
CA ASP A 259 -10.20 -10.36 -17.98
C ASP A 259 -10.59 -10.76 -16.55
N ILE A 260 -11.33 -9.89 -15.87
CA ILE A 260 -11.83 -10.17 -14.52
C ILE A 260 -12.96 -11.21 -14.61
N ILE A 261 -12.74 -12.37 -14.02
CA ILE A 261 -13.74 -13.46 -14.01
C ILE A 261 -14.55 -13.52 -12.71
N ASN A 262 -13.97 -13.06 -11.60
CA ASN A 262 -14.60 -13.07 -10.28
C ASN A 262 -13.95 -12.03 -9.37
N TRP A 263 -14.68 -11.62 -8.34
CA TRP A 263 -14.17 -10.81 -7.23
C TRP A 263 -14.95 -11.14 -5.96
N GLN A 264 -14.31 -10.93 -4.82
CA GLN A 264 -14.92 -11.07 -3.51
C GLN A 264 -14.56 -9.87 -2.65
N PHE A 265 -15.48 -9.48 -1.77
CA PHE A 265 -15.20 -8.52 -0.72
C PHE A 265 -15.08 -9.28 0.59
N ASP A 266 -14.00 -9.05 1.33
CA ASP A 266 -13.91 -9.53 2.70
C ASP A 266 -15.08 -8.92 3.50
N SER A 267 -16.01 -9.78 3.90
CA SER A 267 -17.15 -9.40 4.73
C SER A 267 -16.70 -9.33 6.19
N GLY A 268 -15.94 -8.29 6.57
CA GLY A 268 -15.52 -8.18 7.97
C GLY A 268 -14.89 -6.85 8.35
N ALA A 269 -15.27 -6.34 9.51
CA ALA A 269 -14.58 -5.25 10.20
C ALA A 269 -13.35 -5.74 10.99
N ASN A 270 -13.08 -7.05 11.07
CA ASN A 270 -11.94 -7.65 11.77
C ASN A 270 -11.47 -8.92 11.06
N SER A 271 -10.18 -9.00 10.76
CA SER A 271 -9.49 -10.14 10.16
C SER A 271 -9.20 -11.24 11.18
N ARG A 272 -9.67 -12.48 10.96
CA ARG A 272 -8.95 -13.73 11.27
C ARG A 272 -9.69 -15.00 10.78
N SER A 273 -9.30 -15.56 9.64
CA SER A 273 -8.94 -17.00 9.45
C SER A 273 -8.67 -17.29 7.95
N PRO A 274 -7.68 -18.13 7.59
CA PRO A 274 -7.37 -18.51 6.21
C PRO A 274 -8.15 -19.77 5.77
N PRO A 275 -7.92 -20.29 4.54
CA PRO A 275 -8.59 -19.95 3.29
C PRO A 275 -9.75 -20.92 2.96
N PRO A 276 -10.62 -20.59 2.00
CA PRO A 276 -11.20 -21.61 1.12
C PRO A 276 -10.57 -21.51 -0.27
N THR A 277 -9.90 -22.60 -0.63
CA THR A 277 -9.47 -22.97 -1.97
C THR A 277 -10.63 -22.86 -2.96
N ALA A 278 -10.41 -22.23 -4.11
CA ALA A 278 -11.31 -22.35 -5.26
C ALA A 278 -10.61 -23.19 -6.32
N CYS A 279 -11.08 -24.42 -6.50
CA CYS A 279 -10.78 -25.26 -7.65
C CYS A 279 -11.71 -24.90 -8.82
N THR A 280 -11.15 -25.13 -10.00
CA THR A 280 -11.61 -25.04 -11.41
C THR A 280 -13.06 -25.38 -11.75
N ASN A 281 -13.51 -24.82 -12.88
CA ASN A 281 -13.56 -25.56 -14.17
C ASN A 281 -12.91 -24.73 -15.27
#